data_AF-A0A199VIN4-F1
#
_entry.id   AF-A0A199VIN4-F1
#
_cell.length_a   1.000
_cell.length_b   1.000
_cell.length_c   1.000
_cell.angle_alpha   90.00
_cell.angle_beta   90.00
_cell.angle_gamma   90.00
#
_symmetry.space_group_name_H-M   'P 1'
#
loop_
_entity.id
_entity.type
_entity.pdbx_description
1 polymer ?
#
loop_
_entity_poly.entity_id
_entity_poly.type
_entity_poly.pdbx_seq_one_letter_code
_entity_poly.pdbx_strand_id
1 'polypeptide(L)'
;MLLRAPPSLSLLSPSVDPSPPSSAAAAAAIVGPLSSSASSSSLSSALRLRRGTAKNGSVVVAAAAPNSSNRAITGVLFEPFEELKSELALVPQALDQSLARHKYADDCEAAINEQINVEYNVSYVYHAMFAYFDRDNVALRGLANFFKESSDEEREHAEKFMKYQIALLSLQNKRGGRVKLQSIVMPLTEFDHPEKGDALYAMELALALEKLTNEKLLNLHSVAGRCNDPEMQSFIESEFLEEQVEAIKKISEYVAQLRRVGKGHGVWHFDRMLLHEEGNGAA
;
A
#
# COMPACT_ATOMS: atom_id res chain seq x y z
N MET A 1 48.55 -11.63 -46.84
CA MET A 1 47.81 -12.90 -47.01
C MET A 1 46.38 -12.56 -47.38
N LEU A 2 46.04 -12.78 -48.65
CA LEU A 2 44.70 -12.63 -49.22
C LEU A 2 43.90 -13.88 -48.90
N LEU A 3 42.71 -13.75 -48.30
CA LEU A 3 41.70 -14.79 -48.34
C LEU A 3 40.37 -14.22 -48.83
N ARG A 4 39.85 -14.93 -49.82
CA ARG A 4 38.78 -14.63 -50.75
C ARG A 4 37.50 -15.29 -50.23
N ALA A 5 36.36 -14.62 -50.40
CA ALA A 5 35.03 -15.11 -50.03
C ALA A 5 34.60 -16.38 -50.80
N PRO A 6 33.49 -17.00 -50.37
CA PRO A 6 32.46 -17.40 -51.33
C PRO A 6 31.05 -16.88 -50.96
N PRO A 7 30.18 -16.60 -51.97
CA PRO A 7 28.80 -16.18 -51.76
C PRO A 7 27.84 -17.39 -51.80
N SER A 8 26.65 -17.26 -51.21
CA SER A 8 25.51 -18.13 -51.54
C SER A 8 24.23 -17.32 -51.72
N LEU A 9 23.54 -17.69 -52.80
CA LEU A 9 22.36 -17.12 -53.42
C LEU A 9 21.09 -17.30 -52.58
N SER A 10 20.18 -16.33 -52.64
CA SER A 10 18.73 -16.58 -52.64
C SER A 10 18.02 -15.40 -53.33
N LEU A 11 17.48 -15.67 -54.51
CA LEU A 11 16.70 -14.75 -55.34
C LEU A 11 15.20 -14.97 -55.11
N LEU A 12 14.49 -13.84 -55.14
CA LEU A 12 13.09 -13.62 -55.57
C LEU A 12 11.90 -13.96 -54.64
N SER A 13 11.27 -12.85 -54.24
CA SER A 13 9.87 -12.49 -53.93
C SER A 13 8.78 -13.20 -54.78
N PRO A 14 7.46 -13.16 -54.42
CA PRO A 14 6.71 -11.89 -54.33
C PRO A 14 5.58 -11.77 -53.29
N SER A 15 5.30 -10.48 -53.04
CA SER A 15 4.10 -9.80 -52.52
C SER A 15 2.74 -10.48 -52.74
N VAL A 16 1.92 -10.51 -51.68
CA VAL A 16 0.45 -10.52 -51.75
C VAL A 16 -0.14 -9.80 -50.52
N ASP A 17 -0.70 -8.61 -50.71
CA ASP A 17 -1.80 -8.05 -49.90
C ASP A 17 -3.10 -8.80 -50.25
N PRO A 18 -4.05 -9.01 -49.31
CA PRO A 18 -5.18 -8.06 -49.22
C PRO A 18 -5.81 -7.90 -47.82
N SER A 19 -6.41 -6.74 -47.59
CA SER A 19 -7.44 -6.47 -46.56
C SER A 19 -8.85 -6.44 -47.22
N PRO A 20 -9.97 -6.28 -46.48
CA PRO A 20 -10.55 -7.07 -45.37
C PRO A 20 -11.94 -7.66 -45.79
N PRO A 21 -12.77 -8.18 -44.85
CA PRO A 21 -14.05 -7.50 -44.64
C PRO A 21 -14.59 -7.51 -43.19
N SER A 22 -15.56 -6.63 -42.98
CA SER A 22 -16.40 -6.38 -41.79
C SER A 22 -17.50 -7.43 -41.53
N SER A 23 -17.81 -7.71 -40.26
CA SER A 23 -19.18 -7.92 -39.70
C SER A 23 -19.06 -8.32 -38.22
N ALA A 24 -19.49 -7.48 -37.26
CA ALA A 24 -20.84 -7.40 -36.68
C ALA A 24 -21.15 -8.45 -35.57
N ALA A 25 -21.31 -7.92 -34.35
CA ALA A 25 -22.27 -8.26 -33.28
C ALA A 25 -22.47 -9.72 -32.82
N ALA A 26 -22.34 -9.95 -31.50
CA ALA A 26 -23.48 -10.18 -30.59
C ALA A 26 -23.04 -10.68 -29.20
N ALA A 27 -23.93 -10.44 -28.22
CA ALA A 27 -24.05 -11.07 -26.89
C ALA A 27 -23.14 -10.52 -25.77
N ALA A 28 -23.62 -10.23 -24.55
CA ALA A 28 -24.96 -10.32 -23.96
C ALA A 28 -25.02 -9.39 -22.72
N ALA A 29 -26.18 -8.77 -22.53
CA ALA A 29 -26.58 -8.13 -21.28
C ALA A 29 -26.90 -9.21 -20.22
N ILE A 30 -26.72 -8.89 -18.93
CA ILE A 30 -27.52 -9.44 -17.81
C ILE A 30 -27.44 -8.44 -16.62
N VAL A 31 -28.64 -7.92 -16.29
CA VAL A 31 -29.22 -7.40 -15.02
C VAL A 31 -28.53 -6.33 -14.14
N GLY A 32 -29.29 -5.25 -13.89
CA GLY A 32 -29.20 -4.40 -12.69
C GLY A 32 -29.85 -5.08 -11.45
N PRO A 33 -30.40 -4.36 -10.44
CA PRO A 33 -30.85 -2.96 -10.47
C PRO A 33 -30.61 -2.14 -9.16
N LEU A 34 -31.24 -0.96 -9.14
CA LEU A 34 -31.89 -0.26 -8.01
C LEU A 34 -31.27 1.06 -7.53
N SER A 35 -32.17 2.04 -7.56
CA SER A 35 -32.04 3.43 -7.15
C SER A 35 -32.54 3.65 -5.72
N SER A 36 -32.10 4.80 -5.19
CA SER A 36 -32.82 5.77 -4.36
C SER A 36 -33.07 5.53 -2.87
N SER A 37 -32.42 6.43 -2.10
CA SER A 37 -32.96 7.29 -1.03
C SER A 37 -33.61 6.66 0.21
N ALA A 38 -33.11 6.99 1.40
CA ALA A 38 -33.63 8.13 2.18
C ALA A 38 -32.99 8.16 3.59
N SER A 39 -32.68 9.39 4.01
CA SER A 39 -32.47 9.91 5.35
C SER A 39 -33.43 9.41 6.44
N SER A 40 -32.97 9.30 7.70
CA SER A 40 -33.27 10.31 8.75
C SER A 40 -32.96 9.83 10.18
N SER A 41 -32.24 10.69 10.90
CA SER A 41 -32.45 11.18 12.28
C SER A 41 -32.60 10.23 13.48
N SER A 42 -31.70 10.48 14.43
CA SER A 42 -31.83 10.47 15.89
C SER A 42 -33.23 10.65 16.46
N LEU A 43 -33.55 9.91 17.53
CA LEU A 43 -34.46 10.36 18.59
C LEU A 43 -34.07 9.78 19.96
N SER A 44 -33.69 10.69 20.85
CA SER A 44 -33.84 10.56 22.29
C SER A 44 -35.32 10.77 22.66
N SER A 45 -35.81 10.06 23.69
CA SER A 45 -36.52 10.65 24.85
C SER A 45 -37.69 9.82 25.39
N ALA A 46 -37.67 9.75 26.73
CA ALA A 46 -38.77 9.95 27.66
C ALA A 46 -39.77 8.81 27.92
N LEU A 47 -39.65 8.31 29.15
CA LEU A 47 -40.69 7.68 29.95
C LEU A 47 -42.01 8.47 29.91
N ARG A 48 -43.12 7.75 29.72
CA ARG A 48 -44.42 8.13 30.26
C ARG A 48 -45.11 6.93 30.88
N LEU A 49 -45.27 7.01 32.20
CA LEU A 49 -46.11 6.16 33.03
C LEU A 49 -47.58 6.49 32.75
N ARG A 50 -48.43 5.51 32.45
CA ARG A 50 -49.88 5.67 32.60
C ARG A 50 -50.55 4.39 33.07
N ARG A 51 -51.40 4.60 34.08
CA ARG A 51 -52.09 3.68 34.98
C ARG A 51 -53.39 3.20 34.31
N GLY A 52 -53.69 1.90 34.34
CA GLY A 52 -54.91 1.31 33.79
C GLY A 52 -55.31 0.01 34.50
N THR A 53 -56.41 0.13 35.25
CA THR A 53 -57.34 -0.82 35.90
C THR A 53 -57.39 -2.31 35.52
N ALA A 54 -57.72 -3.11 36.54
CA ALA A 54 -57.82 -4.56 36.64
C ALA A 54 -58.95 -5.26 35.85
N LYS A 55 -58.73 -6.54 35.48
CA LYS A 55 -59.56 -7.72 35.86
C LYS A 55 -58.99 -9.06 35.32
N ASN A 56 -59.10 -10.09 36.17
CA ASN A 56 -59.15 -11.54 35.95
C ASN A 56 -57.90 -12.32 35.49
N GLY A 57 -57.26 -12.96 36.47
CA GLY A 57 -57.18 -14.43 36.58
C GLY A 57 -56.48 -15.23 35.49
N SER A 58 -55.17 -15.42 35.63
CA SER A 58 -54.47 -16.67 35.28
C SER A 58 -53.15 -16.73 36.03
N VAL A 59 -53.01 -17.71 36.93
CA VAL A 59 -51.74 -18.06 37.57
C VAL A 59 -50.97 -18.88 36.55
N VAL A 60 -49.96 -18.27 35.93
CA VAL A 60 -48.97 -18.98 35.13
C VAL A 60 -47.65 -18.86 35.86
N VAL A 61 -47.24 -19.96 36.50
CA VAL A 61 -45.91 -20.13 37.07
C VAL A 61 -44.95 -20.30 35.90
N ALA A 62 -44.31 -19.21 35.48
CA ALA A 62 -43.19 -19.27 34.54
C ALA A 62 -41.91 -19.51 35.34
N ALA A 63 -41.39 -20.73 35.24
CA ALA A 63 -40.09 -21.11 35.78
C ALA A 63 -39.00 -20.25 35.11
N ALA A 64 -38.28 -19.48 35.93
CA ALA A 64 -37.09 -18.77 35.48
C ALA A 64 -36.02 -19.81 35.12
N ALA A 65 -35.55 -19.77 33.87
CA ALA A 65 -34.36 -20.48 33.46
C ALA A 65 -33.16 -19.99 34.31
N PRO A 66 -32.40 -20.86 34.98
CA PRO A 66 -31.24 -20.45 35.75
C PRO A 66 -30.06 -20.34 34.78
N ASN A 67 -29.90 -19.19 34.14
CA ASN A 67 -28.62 -18.76 33.60
C ASN A 67 -28.46 -17.25 33.80
N SER A 68 -28.72 -16.83 35.04
CA SER A 68 -28.13 -15.61 35.58
C SER A 68 -26.97 -16.07 36.43
N SER A 69 -25.76 -15.93 35.91
CA SER A 69 -24.55 -15.98 36.71
C SER A 69 -24.68 -14.93 37.81
N ASN A 70 -24.96 -15.37 39.03
CA ASN A 70 -24.94 -14.58 40.25
C ASN A 70 -23.52 -14.03 40.48
N ARG A 71 -23.12 -12.98 39.76
CA ARG A 71 -22.02 -12.12 40.19
C ARG A 71 -22.59 -11.23 41.28
N ALA A 72 -22.33 -11.60 42.53
CA ALA A 72 -22.56 -10.73 43.66
C ALA A 72 -21.96 -9.35 43.36
N ILE A 73 -22.69 -8.28 43.67
CA ILE A 73 -22.24 -6.89 43.52
C ILE A 73 -21.14 -6.65 44.55
N THR A 74 -19.92 -7.13 44.30
CA THR A 74 -18.78 -7.02 45.23
C THR A 74 -18.02 -5.70 45.10
N GLY A 75 -18.42 -4.81 44.18
CA GLY A 75 -17.71 -3.54 43.96
C GLY A 75 -16.26 -3.72 43.47
N VAL A 76 -15.84 -4.96 43.19
CA VAL A 76 -14.53 -5.29 42.62
C VAL A 76 -14.64 -5.11 41.11
N LEU A 77 -13.86 -4.18 40.56
CA LEU A 77 -13.93 -3.76 39.15
C LEU A 77 -13.02 -4.57 38.22
N PHE A 78 -11.98 -5.21 38.76
CA PHE A 78 -10.96 -5.94 38.01
C PHE A 78 -10.39 -7.06 38.87
N GLU A 79 -10.39 -8.30 38.37
CA GLU A 79 -9.90 -9.49 39.07
C GLU A 79 -8.77 -10.15 38.25
N PRO A 80 -7.52 -9.69 38.39
CA PRO A 80 -6.43 -10.03 37.46
C PRO A 80 -6.26 -11.53 37.23
N PHE A 81 -6.28 -12.35 38.28
CA PHE A 81 -6.05 -13.79 38.18
C PHE A 81 -7.27 -14.57 37.70
N GLU A 82 -8.48 -14.03 37.79
CA GLU A 82 -9.66 -14.65 37.18
C GLU A 82 -9.71 -14.37 35.68
N GLU A 83 -9.37 -13.15 35.27
CA GLU A 83 -9.32 -12.74 33.86
C GLU A 83 -8.14 -13.40 33.13
N LEU A 84 -6.98 -13.53 33.80
CA LEU A 84 -5.77 -14.15 33.24
C LEU A 84 -5.92 -15.65 32.96
N LYS A 85 -6.82 -16.38 33.64
CA LYS A 85 -7.01 -17.83 33.38
C LYS A 85 -7.32 -18.13 31.92
N SER A 86 -8.13 -17.25 31.30
CA SER A 86 -8.49 -17.38 29.90
C SER A 86 -7.31 -17.09 28.96
N GLU A 87 -6.53 -16.05 29.25
CA GLU A 87 -5.36 -15.65 28.46
C GLU A 87 -4.19 -16.65 28.59
N LEU A 88 -3.95 -17.17 29.80
CA LEU A 88 -2.87 -18.13 30.05
C LEU A 88 -3.10 -19.47 29.31
N ALA A 89 -4.37 -19.88 29.15
CA ALA A 89 -4.74 -21.06 28.39
C ALA A 89 -4.54 -20.90 26.86
N LEU A 90 -4.53 -19.66 26.37
CA LEU A 90 -4.34 -19.33 24.96
C LEU A 90 -2.87 -19.18 24.56
N VAL A 91 -1.94 -19.22 25.52
CA VAL A 91 -0.49 -19.12 25.24
C VAL A 91 -0.06 -20.34 24.41
N PRO A 92 0.46 -20.13 23.18
CA PRO A 92 0.87 -21.23 22.32
C PRO A 92 1.97 -22.09 22.95
N GLN A 93 1.81 -23.41 22.85
CA GLN A 93 2.81 -24.40 23.30
C GLN A 93 3.72 -24.88 22.17
N ALA A 94 3.26 -24.75 20.92
CA ALA A 94 4.00 -25.19 19.75
C ALA A 94 5.07 -24.15 19.37
N LEU A 95 6.28 -24.63 19.05
CA LEU A 95 7.45 -23.78 18.75
C LEU A 95 7.31 -22.97 17.46
N ASP A 96 6.39 -23.35 16.57
CA ASP A 96 6.12 -22.67 15.32
C ASP A 96 5.05 -21.56 15.47
N GLN A 97 4.39 -21.44 16.62
CA GLN A 97 3.39 -20.39 16.82
C GLN A 97 4.00 -19.15 17.46
N SER A 98 3.53 -17.99 17.03
CA SER A 98 3.98 -16.72 17.60
C SER A 98 3.36 -16.50 18.97
N LEU A 99 4.20 -16.31 19.98
CA LEU A 99 3.78 -15.98 21.35
C LEU A 99 3.27 -14.53 21.49
N ALA A 100 3.65 -13.65 20.55
CA ALA A 100 3.34 -12.23 20.59
C ALA A 100 2.07 -11.85 19.82
N ARG A 101 1.48 -12.79 19.05
CA ARG A 101 0.32 -12.48 18.22
C ARG A 101 -0.93 -12.28 19.06
N HIS A 102 -1.39 -11.03 19.13
CA HIS A 102 -2.63 -10.67 19.82
C HIS A 102 -3.46 -9.73 18.94
N LYS A 103 -4.72 -10.12 18.68
CA LYS A 103 -5.66 -9.35 17.85
C LYS A 103 -5.05 -8.85 16.53
N TYR A 104 -4.28 -9.71 15.86
CA TYR A 104 -3.69 -9.42 14.56
C TYR A 104 -4.21 -10.45 13.57
N ALA A 105 -5.13 -9.99 12.72
CA ALA A 105 -5.84 -10.84 11.76
C ALA A 105 -4.94 -11.26 10.60
N ASP A 106 -5.23 -12.42 10.01
CA ASP A 106 -4.50 -12.93 8.85
C ASP A 106 -4.60 -11.99 7.65
N ASP A 107 -5.73 -11.28 7.49
CA ASP A 107 -5.92 -10.25 6.47
C ASP A 107 -4.96 -9.07 6.66
N CYS A 108 -4.73 -8.62 7.91
CA CYS A 108 -3.73 -7.59 8.21
C CYS A 108 -2.31 -8.08 7.89
N GLU A 109 -2.00 -9.32 8.25
CA GLU A 109 -0.70 -9.94 7.95
C GLU A 109 -0.44 -10.05 6.45
N ALA A 110 -1.45 -10.48 5.69
CA ALA A 110 -1.38 -10.58 4.24
C ALA A 110 -1.24 -9.21 3.58
N ALA A 111 -1.99 -8.20 4.04
CA ALA A 111 -1.92 -6.85 3.49
C ALA A 111 -0.57 -6.17 3.75
N ILE A 112 0.02 -6.36 4.94
CA ILE A 112 1.38 -5.89 5.22
C ILE A 112 2.41 -6.58 4.29
N ASN A 113 2.27 -7.88 4.04
CA ASN A 113 3.13 -8.59 3.10
C ASN A 113 2.99 -8.08 1.66
N GLU A 114 1.78 -7.73 1.23
CA GLU A 114 1.56 -7.06 -0.06
C GLU A 114 2.28 -5.70 -0.10
N GLN A 115 2.13 -4.88 0.95
CA GLN A 115 2.75 -3.55 1.00
C GLN A 115 4.28 -3.64 1.01
N ILE A 116 4.88 -4.59 1.75
CA ILE A 116 6.33 -4.85 1.70
C ILE A 116 6.79 -5.08 0.25
N ASN A 117 6.02 -5.85 -0.52
CA ASN A 117 6.35 -6.09 -1.92
C ASN A 117 6.15 -4.84 -2.79
N VAL A 118 5.15 -3.99 -2.51
CA VAL A 118 4.98 -2.71 -3.19
C VAL A 118 6.23 -1.86 -3.02
N GLU A 119 6.69 -1.61 -1.79
CA GLU A 119 7.86 -0.77 -1.53
C GLU A 119 9.14 -1.34 -2.16
N TYR A 120 9.33 -2.66 -2.11
CA TYR A 120 10.47 -3.30 -2.79
C TYR A 120 10.43 -3.14 -4.31
N ASN A 121 9.26 -3.19 -4.93
CA ASN A 121 9.14 -2.96 -6.38
C ASN A 121 9.40 -1.49 -6.73
N VAL A 122 8.91 -0.54 -5.93
CA VAL A 122 9.17 0.90 -6.11
C VAL A 122 10.67 1.19 -5.97
N SER A 123 11.31 0.66 -4.93
CA SER A 123 12.76 0.72 -4.73
C SER A 123 13.53 0.23 -5.96
N TYR A 124 13.10 -0.89 -6.55
CA TYR A 124 13.77 -1.46 -7.72
C TYR A 124 13.53 -0.65 -9.01
N VAL A 125 12.36 -0.04 -9.16
CA VAL A 125 12.07 0.90 -10.26
C VAL A 125 12.95 2.15 -10.14
N TYR A 126 13.08 2.73 -8.95
CA TYR A 126 13.99 3.86 -8.74
C TYR A 126 15.45 3.51 -8.99
N HIS A 127 15.87 2.30 -8.62
CA HIS A 127 17.21 1.82 -8.94
C HIS A 127 17.46 1.74 -10.46
N ALA A 128 16.45 1.33 -11.23
CA ALA A 128 16.53 1.30 -12.69
C ALA A 128 16.59 2.71 -13.30
N MET A 129 15.85 3.67 -12.73
CA MET A 129 15.94 5.09 -13.14
C MET A 129 17.34 5.65 -12.85
N PHE A 130 17.91 5.39 -11.67
CA PHE A 130 19.30 5.72 -11.34
C PHE A 130 20.27 5.18 -12.41
N ALA A 131 20.18 3.89 -12.72
CA ALA A 131 21.06 3.25 -13.70
C ALA A 131 20.93 3.83 -15.12
N TYR A 132 19.77 4.39 -15.47
CA TYR A 132 19.58 5.10 -16.74
C TYR A 132 20.23 6.49 -16.73
N PHE A 133 20.01 7.30 -15.68
CA PHE A 133 20.53 8.67 -15.61
C PHE A 133 22.04 8.74 -15.36
N ASP A 134 22.63 7.69 -14.79
CA ASP A 134 24.08 7.56 -14.57
C ASP A 134 24.87 7.16 -15.84
N ARG A 135 24.19 6.84 -16.94
CA ARG A 135 24.86 6.54 -18.23
C ARG A 135 25.64 7.75 -18.74
N ASP A 136 26.81 7.53 -19.33
CA ASP A 136 27.69 8.59 -19.82
C ASP A 136 27.08 9.45 -20.94
N ASN A 137 26.14 8.87 -21.70
CA ASN A 137 25.42 9.54 -22.78
C ASN A 137 24.13 10.25 -22.34
N VAL A 138 23.73 10.10 -21.08
CA VAL A 138 22.61 10.84 -20.45
C VAL A 138 23.16 11.92 -19.51
N ALA A 139 24.05 11.52 -18.59
CA ALA A 139 24.88 12.38 -17.75
C ALA A 139 24.12 13.44 -16.91
N LEU A 140 22.93 13.11 -16.41
CA LEU A 140 22.15 13.93 -15.47
C LEU A 140 22.38 13.43 -14.03
N ARG A 141 23.43 13.95 -13.40
CA ARG A 141 23.97 13.43 -12.14
C ARG A 141 23.08 13.75 -10.94
N GLY A 142 22.40 14.89 -10.95
CA GLY A 142 21.45 15.24 -9.90
C GLY A 142 20.27 14.27 -9.90
N LEU A 143 19.70 13.98 -11.07
CA LEU A 143 18.62 12.98 -11.19
C LEU A 143 19.11 11.57 -10.82
N ALA A 144 20.31 11.19 -11.23
CA ALA A 144 20.89 9.90 -10.85
C ALA A 144 21.02 9.79 -9.31
N ASN A 145 21.52 10.83 -8.64
CA ASN A 145 21.62 10.84 -7.17
C ASN A 145 20.25 10.75 -6.50
N PHE A 146 19.32 11.60 -6.91
CA PHE A 146 17.95 11.60 -6.40
C PHE A 146 17.31 10.22 -6.48
N PHE A 147 17.33 9.57 -7.65
CA PHE A 147 16.72 8.24 -7.81
C PHE A 147 17.46 7.13 -7.06
N LYS A 148 18.75 7.30 -6.82
CA LYS A 148 19.51 6.37 -5.98
C LYS A 148 19.08 6.49 -4.51
N GLU A 149 18.98 7.72 -4.00
CA GLU A 149 18.52 7.99 -2.63
C GLU A 149 17.07 7.54 -2.45
N SER A 150 16.17 7.84 -3.39
CA SER A 150 14.79 7.33 -3.35
C SER A 150 14.74 5.80 -3.39
N SER A 151 15.61 5.13 -4.15
CA SER A 151 15.68 3.66 -4.13
C SER A 151 16.05 3.11 -2.75
N ASP A 152 16.99 3.78 -2.05
CA ASP A 152 17.41 3.39 -0.71
C ASP A 152 16.31 3.67 0.33
N GLU A 153 15.65 4.84 0.26
CA GLU A 153 14.51 5.23 1.12
C GLU A 153 13.35 4.23 1.02
N GLU A 154 12.94 3.84 -0.19
CA GLU A 154 11.86 2.86 -0.38
C GLU A 154 12.22 1.45 0.12
N ARG A 155 13.52 1.10 0.10
CA ARG A 155 13.98 -0.14 0.73
C ARG A 155 13.85 -0.04 2.25
N GLU A 156 14.14 1.11 2.84
CA GLU A 156 13.93 1.35 4.26
C GLU A 156 12.44 1.30 4.65
N HIS A 157 11.53 1.79 3.80
CA HIS A 157 10.08 1.65 3.97
C HIS A 157 9.67 0.17 4.02
N ALA A 158 10.15 -0.65 3.07
CA ALA A 158 9.90 -2.08 3.06
C ALA A 158 10.39 -2.76 4.36
N GLU A 159 11.60 -2.40 4.79
CA GLU A 159 12.16 -2.90 6.05
C GLU A 159 11.38 -2.43 7.28
N LYS A 160 10.83 -1.21 7.28
CA LYS A 160 10.01 -0.68 8.38
C LYS A 160 8.76 -1.55 8.56
N PHE A 161 8.09 -1.92 7.46
CA PHE A 161 6.98 -2.89 7.49
C PHE A 161 7.42 -4.29 7.94
N MET A 162 8.57 -4.78 7.47
CA MET A 162 9.11 -6.07 7.93
C MET A 162 9.38 -6.05 9.44
N LYS A 163 10.00 -4.98 9.96
CA LYS A 163 10.28 -4.80 11.40
C LYS A 163 8.99 -4.70 12.22
N TYR A 164 7.94 -4.10 11.67
CA TYR A 164 6.61 -4.07 12.30
C TYR A 164 5.98 -5.47 12.39
N GLN A 165 6.16 -6.31 11.35
CA GLN A 165 5.56 -7.65 11.27
C GLN A 165 6.35 -8.75 12.00
N ILE A 166 7.69 -8.76 11.87
CA ILE A 166 8.58 -9.82 12.36
C ILE A 166 8.83 -9.67 13.86
N ALA A 167 8.83 -10.79 14.57
CA ALA A 167 9.28 -10.90 15.96
C ALA A 167 10.76 -11.34 16.06
N LEU A 168 11.73 -10.53 15.62
CA LEU A 168 13.15 -10.85 15.82
C LEU A 168 13.97 -9.70 16.41
N LEU A 169 14.60 -10.05 17.54
CA LEU A 169 15.73 -9.45 18.28
C LEU A 169 16.35 -8.19 17.67
N SER A 170 15.71 -7.03 17.85
CA SER A 170 16.28 -5.81 18.45
C SER A 170 15.29 -4.66 18.27
N LEU A 171 14.81 -4.14 19.39
CA LEU A 171 13.97 -2.93 19.52
C LEU A 171 12.46 -3.14 19.20
N GLN A 172 11.75 -3.75 20.16
CA GLN A 172 10.35 -3.39 20.49
C GLN A 172 9.20 -3.61 19.47
N ASN A 173 9.17 -4.62 18.58
CA ASN A 173 7.97 -4.84 17.72
C ASN A 173 7.48 -6.30 17.63
N LYS A 174 6.17 -6.62 17.61
CA LYS A 174 4.98 -6.03 18.28
C LYS A 174 3.74 -6.92 18.05
N ARG A 175 3.55 -7.45 16.82
CA ARG A 175 2.29 -8.12 16.39
C ARG A 175 2.38 -9.61 16.08
N GLY A 176 3.58 -10.17 15.89
CA GLY A 176 3.77 -11.62 15.78
C GLY A 176 3.36 -12.27 14.45
N GLY A 177 3.46 -11.54 13.33
CA GLY A 177 3.23 -12.07 11.98
C GLY A 177 4.49 -12.72 11.36
N ARG A 178 4.34 -13.21 10.13
CA ARG A 178 5.39 -13.84 9.33
C ARG A 178 5.54 -13.11 8.00
N VAL A 179 6.74 -12.60 7.75
CA VAL A 179 7.07 -11.98 6.46
C VAL A 179 7.21 -13.05 5.39
N LYS A 180 6.58 -12.80 4.25
CA LYS A 180 6.58 -13.60 3.04
C LYS A 180 6.97 -12.70 1.87
N LEU A 181 8.28 -12.60 1.63
CA LEU A 181 8.81 -11.86 0.47
C LEU A 181 8.30 -12.50 -0.83
N GLN A 182 7.84 -11.64 -1.75
CA GLN A 182 7.30 -12.05 -3.04
C GLN A 182 8.28 -11.70 -4.17
N SER A 183 7.94 -12.09 -5.40
CA SER A 183 8.73 -11.77 -6.58
C SER A 183 8.66 -10.28 -6.92
N ILE A 184 9.82 -9.70 -7.23
CA ILE A 184 9.94 -8.36 -7.80
C ILE A 184 9.98 -8.48 -9.32
N VAL A 185 9.16 -7.70 -10.01
CA VAL A 185 9.11 -7.73 -11.49
C VAL A 185 10.27 -6.96 -12.10
N MET A 186 10.68 -7.34 -13.30
CA MET A 186 11.72 -6.62 -14.04
C MET A 186 11.20 -5.21 -14.41
N PRO A 187 11.90 -4.14 -14.00
CA PRO A 187 11.47 -2.77 -14.29
C PRO A 187 11.81 -2.38 -15.74
N LEU A 188 11.27 -1.26 -16.19
CA LEU A 188 11.72 -0.61 -17.42
C LEU A 188 13.18 -0.14 -17.26
N THR A 189 13.94 -0.16 -18.35
CA THR A 189 15.36 0.23 -18.37
C THR A 189 15.63 1.47 -19.21
N GLU A 190 14.70 1.84 -20.09
CA GLU A 190 14.80 3.00 -20.97
C GLU A 190 13.73 4.02 -20.57
N PHE A 191 14.17 5.27 -20.40
CA PHE A 191 13.33 6.38 -19.98
C PHE A 191 13.46 7.57 -20.95
N ASP A 192 13.92 7.33 -22.18
CA ASP A 192 13.94 8.34 -23.21
C ASP A 192 12.51 8.65 -23.68
N HIS A 193 12.22 9.93 -23.93
CA HIS A 193 10.91 10.33 -24.41
C HIS A 193 11.02 11.49 -25.40
N PRO A 194 10.59 11.34 -26.67
CA PRO A 194 10.85 12.33 -27.72
C PRO A 194 10.17 13.68 -27.42
N GLU A 195 8.91 13.63 -26.97
CA GLU A 195 8.13 14.85 -26.73
C GLU A 195 8.47 15.54 -25.40
N LYS A 196 8.64 14.79 -24.31
CA LYS A 196 8.86 15.34 -22.97
C LYS A 196 10.33 15.57 -22.63
N GLY A 197 11.24 14.79 -23.22
CA GLY A 197 12.58 14.60 -22.68
C GLY A 197 12.58 13.56 -21.55
N ASP A 198 13.74 12.98 -21.32
CA ASP A 198 13.97 11.94 -20.30
C ASP A 198 13.70 12.42 -18.88
N ALA A 199 14.24 13.58 -18.48
CA ALA A 199 14.10 14.12 -17.13
C ALA A 199 12.64 14.36 -16.73
N LEU A 200 11.86 15.03 -17.59
CA LEU A 200 10.46 15.30 -17.32
C LEU A 200 9.63 14.01 -17.33
N TYR A 201 9.92 13.09 -18.25
CA TYR A 201 9.22 11.82 -18.30
C TYR A 201 9.44 10.98 -17.04
N ALA A 202 10.69 10.86 -16.58
CA ALA A 202 11.01 10.12 -15.37
C ALA A 202 10.39 10.74 -14.12
N MET A 203 10.39 12.07 -13.98
CA MET A 203 9.74 12.74 -12.84
C MET A 203 8.21 12.59 -12.86
N GLU A 204 7.59 12.55 -14.04
CA GLU A 204 6.16 12.24 -14.15
C GLU A 204 5.85 10.79 -13.82
N LEU A 205 6.73 9.85 -14.19
CA LEU A 205 6.64 8.45 -13.79
C LEU A 205 6.79 8.28 -12.28
N ALA A 206 7.78 8.93 -11.67
CA ALA A 206 7.99 8.95 -10.23
C ALA A 206 6.74 9.49 -9.51
N LEU A 207 6.19 10.63 -9.96
CA LEU A 207 4.97 11.19 -9.40
C LEU A 207 3.76 10.23 -9.50
N ALA A 208 3.64 9.52 -10.61
CA ALA A 208 2.57 8.53 -10.78
C ALA A 208 2.77 7.32 -9.86
N LEU A 209 4.03 6.91 -9.67
CA LEU A 209 4.40 5.80 -8.79
C LEU A 209 4.10 6.14 -7.33
N GLU A 210 4.50 7.33 -6.85
CA GLU A 210 4.19 7.78 -5.48
C GLU A 210 2.68 7.85 -5.20
N LYS A 211 1.90 8.32 -6.19
CA LYS A 211 0.43 8.35 -6.05
C LYS A 211 -0.16 6.94 -5.97
N LEU A 212 0.38 6.01 -6.75
CA LEU A 212 -0.05 4.61 -6.71
C LEU A 212 0.33 3.95 -5.36
N THR A 213 1.53 4.21 -4.85
CA THR A 213 1.96 3.75 -3.52
C THR A 213 1.04 4.31 -2.43
N ASN A 214 0.70 5.59 -2.50
CA ASN A 214 -0.26 6.19 -1.57
C ASN A 214 -1.64 5.53 -1.64
N GLU A 215 -2.17 5.23 -2.84
CA GLU A 215 -3.42 4.48 -2.96
C GLU A 215 -3.32 3.09 -2.31
N LYS A 216 -2.16 2.42 -2.42
CA LYS A 216 -1.89 1.14 -1.74
C LYS A 216 -1.84 1.28 -0.22
N LEU A 217 -1.21 2.33 0.32
CA LEU A 217 -1.19 2.64 1.74
C LEU A 217 -2.59 2.93 2.30
N LEU A 218 -3.43 3.66 1.56
CA LEU A 218 -4.82 3.93 1.95
C LEU A 218 -5.66 2.63 1.97
N ASN A 219 -5.42 1.72 1.03
CA ASN A 219 -6.04 0.40 1.03
C ASN A 219 -5.59 -0.44 2.24
N LEU A 220 -4.29 -0.41 2.57
CA LEU A 220 -3.73 -1.07 3.76
C LEU A 220 -4.39 -0.53 5.04
N HIS A 221 -4.52 0.80 5.16
CA HIS A 221 -5.22 1.46 6.27
C HIS A 221 -6.69 1.03 6.38
N SER A 222 -7.38 0.91 5.24
CA SER A 222 -8.75 0.41 5.19
C SER A 222 -8.88 -1.05 5.66
N VAL A 223 -7.92 -1.92 5.32
CA VAL A 223 -7.86 -3.30 5.83
C VAL A 223 -7.74 -3.31 7.35
N ALA A 224 -6.83 -2.50 7.91
CA ALA A 224 -6.65 -2.36 9.35
C ALA A 224 -7.94 -1.89 10.04
N GLY A 225 -8.63 -0.89 9.48
CA GLY A 225 -9.92 -0.41 9.98
C GLY A 225 -11.01 -1.47 9.96
N ARG A 226 -11.12 -2.25 8.87
CA ARG A 226 -12.09 -3.37 8.78
C ARG A 226 -11.81 -4.48 9.80
N CYS A 227 -10.54 -4.70 10.11
CA CYS A 227 -10.12 -5.68 11.12
C CYS A 227 -10.21 -5.16 12.56
N ASN A 228 -10.64 -3.91 12.76
CA ASN A 228 -10.63 -3.21 14.04
C ASN A 228 -9.24 -3.21 14.70
N ASP A 229 -8.21 -2.88 13.91
CA ASP A 229 -6.82 -2.84 14.33
C ASP A 229 -6.31 -1.39 14.46
N PRO A 230 -6.57 -0.71 15.60
CA PRO A 230 -6.24 0.70 15.77
C PRO A 230 -4.72 0.95 15.85
N GLU A 231 -3.93 -0.04 16.29
CA GLU A 231 -2.48 0.11 16.38
C GLU A 231 -1.84 0.05 14.99
N MET A 232 -2.33 -0.82 14.10
CA MET A 232 -1.91 -0.85 12.71
C MET A 232 -2.32 0.43 11.96
N GLN A 233 -3.54 0.95 12.20
CA GLN A 233 -3.95 2.24 11.62
C GLN A 233 -3.04 3.37 12.07
N SER A 234 -2.75 3.46 13.38
CA SER A 234 -1.85 4.49 13.91
C SER A 234 -0.44 4.38 13.34
N PHE A 235 0.10 3.17 13.17
CA PHE A 235 1.41 2.94 12.57
C PHE A 235 1.47 3.44 11.13
N ILE A 236 0.46 3.11 10.31
CA ILE A 236 0.40 3.55 8.91
C ILE A 236 0.29 5.07 8.82
N GLU A 237 -0.54 5.68 9.67
CA GLU A 237 -0.71 7.13 9.72
C GLU A 237 0.57 7.86 10.09
N SER A 238 1.25 7.43 11.15
CA SER A 238 2.42 8.14 11.69
C SER A 238 3.70 7.94 10.89
N GLU A 239 3.87 6.76 10.29
CA GLU A 239 5.16 6.37 9.68
C GLU A 239 5.18 6.45 8.16
N PHE A 240 4.03 6.65 7.49
CA PHE A 240 3.97 6.59 6.02
C PHE A 240 3.04 7.64 5.38
N LEU A 241 1.82 7.84 5.90
CA LEU A 241 0.86 8.72 5.20
C LEU A 241 1.27 10.19 5.16
N GLU A 242 1.93 10.69 6.20
CA GLU A 242 2.48 12.07 6.22
C GLU A 242 3.65 12.20 5.24
N GLU A 243 4.65 11.31 5.35
CA GLU A 243 5.82 11.24 4.47
C GLU A 243 5.41 11.15 2.99
N GLN A 244 4.42 10.32 2.68
CA GLN A 244 3.93 10.12 1.32
C GLN A 244 3.31 11.38 0.70
N VAL A 245 2.59 12.18 1.49
CA VAL A 245 2.01 13.45 1.02
C VAL A 245 3.10 14.48 0.73
N GLU A 246 4.15 14.51 1.56
CA GLU A 246 5.31 15.37 1.35
C GLU A 246 6.09 14.96 0.09
N ALA A 247 6.34 13.66 -0.11
CA ALA A 247 6.99 13.13 -1.30
C ALA A 247 6.22 13.49 -2.58
N ILE A 248 4.90 13.27 -2.61
CA ILE A 248 4.05 13.62 -3.76
C ILE A 248 4.15 15.12 -4.07
N LYS A 249 4.17 15.98 -3.05
CA LYS A 249 4.31 17.42 -3.23
C LYS A 249 5.69 17.77 -3.78
N LYS A 250 6.78 17.25 -3.21
CA LYS A 250 8.16 17.47 -3.66
C LYS A 250 8.32 17.12 -5.14
N ILE A 251 7.90 15.93 -5.54
CA ILE A 251 8.00 15.51 -6.95
C ILE A 251 7.08 16.33 -7.87
N SER A 252 5.89 16.73 -7.38
CA SER A 252 5.00 17.63 -8.14
C SER A 252 5.65 18.98 -8.45
N GLU A 253 6.40 19.53 -7.50
CA GLU A 253 7.17 20.76 -7.69
C GLU A 253 8.29 20.58 -8.72
N TYR A 254 9.01 19.45 -8.68
CA TYR A 254 10.00 19.11 -9.71
C TYR A 254 9.41 18.99 -11.11
N VAL A 255 8.26 18.32 -11.25
CA VAL A 255 7.53 18.25 -12.54
C VAL A 255 7.15 19.65 -13.02
N ALA A 256 6.65 20.52 -12.13
CA ALA A 256 6.29 21.89 -12.49
C ALA A 256 7.51 22.73 -12.92
N GLN A 257 8.64 22.56 -12.25
CA GLN A 257 9.90 23.24 -12.59
C GLN A 257 10.44 22.77 -13.94
N LEU A 258 10.51 21.46 -14.18
CA LEU A 258 10.96 20.89 -15.46
C LEU A 258 10.10 21.35 -16.64
N ARG A 259 8.77 21.40 -16.47
CA ARG A 259 7.85 21.96 -17.48
C ARG A 259 8.12 23.44 -17.75
N ARG A 260 8.52 24.21 -16.72
CA ARG A 260 8.78 25.65 -16.83
C ARG A 260 10.11 25.95 -17.52
N VAL A 261 11.17 25.22 -17.18
CA VAL A 261 12.51 25.47 -17.72
C VAL A 261 12.72 24.88 -19.12
N GLY A 262 11.93 23.86 -19.48
CA GLY A 262 12.01 23.20 -20.79
C GLY A 262 13.28 22.38 -20.99
N LYS A 263 13.40 21.74 -22.16
CA LYS A 263 14.50 20.83 -22.49
C LYS A 263 15.84 21.56 -22.66
N GLY A 264 16.93 20.78 -22.72
CA GLY A 264 18.27 21.30 -23.00
C GLY A 264 18.86 22.01 -21.78
N HIS A 265 19.24 23.28 -21.94
CA HIS A 265 19.90 24.04 -20.86
C HIS A 265 19.03 24.16 -19.59
N GLY A 266 17.70 24.21 -19.74
CA GLY A 266 16.77 24.23 -18.60
C GLY A 266 16.88 22.99 -17.73
N VAL A 267 16.77 21.80 -18.34
CA VAL A 267 16.96 20.50 -17.66
C VAL A 267 18.35 20.40 -17.03
N TRP A 268 19.40 20.79 -17.75
CA TRP A 268 20.76 20.76 -17.21
C TRP A 268 20.92 21.64 -15.96
N HIS A 269 20.31 22.83 -15.95
CA HIS A 269 20.35 23.71 -14.78
C HIS A 269 19.53 23.17 -13.61
N PHE A 270 18.36 22.58 -13.89
CA PHE A 270 17.56 21.87 -12.90
C PHE A 270 18.34 20.70 -12.27
N ASP A 271 19.03 19.88 -13.08
CA ASP A 271 19.86 18.77 -12.60
C ASP A 271 20.97 19.25 -11.66
N ARG A 272 21.58 20.41 -11.97
CA ARG A 272 22.57 21.03 -11.09
C ARG A 272 21.97 21.49 -9.76
N MET A 273 20.77 22.07 -9.78
CA MET A 273 20.06 22.44 -8.56
C MET A 273 19.77 21.22 -7.69
N LEU A 274 19.24 20.14 -8.30
CA LEU A 274 18.92 18.89 -7.60
C LEU A 274 20.14 18.28 -6.92
N LEU A 275 21.29 18.28 -7.62
CA LEU A 275 22.57 17.80 -7.07
C LEU A 275 23.05 18.60 -5.85
N HIS A 276 22.64 19.87 -5.71
CA HIS A 276 23.07 20.75 -4.62
C HIS A 276 22.04 20.85 -3.48
N GLU A 277 20.75 20.61 -3.73
CA GLU A 277 19.72 20.59 -2.69
C GLU A 277 20.00 19.50 -1.64
N GLU A 278 20.51 18.34 -2.07
CA GLU A 278 20.76 17.19 -1.18
C GLU A 278 22.08 17.30 -0.39
N GLY A 279 23.02 18.14 -0.84
CA GLY A 279 24.27 18.40 -0.11
C GLY A 279 24.11 19.25 1.17
N ASN A 280 22.99 19.96 1.31
CA ASN A 280 22.70 20.85 2.44
C ASN A 280 21.81 20.22 3.53
N GLY A 281 21.35 18.98 3.35
CA GLY A 281 20.61 18.22 4.37
C GLY A 281 21.50 17.49 5.39
N ALA A 282 22.83 17.54 5.22
CA ALA A 282 23.81 16.83 6.04
C ALA A 282 24.73 17.77 6.85
N ALA A 283 24.22 18.91 7.33
CA ALA A 283 24.96 19.87 8.15
C ALA A 283 24.26 20.16 9.48
#